data_AF-A0A1S2SVP9-F1
#
_entry.id   AF-A0A1S2SVP9-F1
#
_cell.length_a   1.000
_cell.length_b   1.000
_cell.length_c   1.000
_cell.angle_alpha   90.00
_cell.angle_beta   90.00
_cell.angle_gamma   90.00
#
_symmetry.space_group_name_H-M   'P 1'
#
loop_
_entity.id
_entity.type
_entity.pdbx_description
1 polymer ?
#
loop_
_entity_poly.entity_id
_entity_poly.type
_entity_poly.pdbx_seq_one_letter_code
_entity_poly.pdbx_strand_id
1 'polypeptide(L)'
;MKTLTPKELFIGFSKIGMSGFGGVLPWARRTIVEQEKWLTAEEFSAMLGICQIVPGPNIVNLGVCVGSRFAGVPGAFAAVLGLMLGPVALLLVIAVLYEHYSYMSIVQGMLRGVSAVGVGLIASTGFKMLRTELKYPPMLAVIFLVLIAAIYFHLGLGWVVLLASPLAILLAWKKVKK
;
A
#
# COMPACT_ATOMS: atom_id res chain seq x y z
N MET A 1 -9.87 28.97 3.10
CA MET A 1 -9.48 27.60 2.71
C MET A 1 -8.82 27.67 1.34
N LYS A 2 -7.65 27.06 1.14
CA LYS A 2 -6.97 27.06 -0.16
C LYS A 2 -7.85 26.31 -1.17
N THR A 3 -8.40 26.97 -2.17
CA THR A 3 -9.16 26.31 -3.24
C THR A 3 -8.17 25.74 -4.24
N LEU A 4 -8.07 24.41 -4.35
CA LEU A 4 -7.23 23.78 -5.35
C LEU A 4 -8.00 23.64 -6.65
N THR A 5 -7.29 23.75 -7.76
CA THR A 5 -7.85 23.45 -9.07
C THR A 5 -7.83 21.94 -9.32
N PRO A 6 -8.78 21.38 -10.11
CA PRO A 6 -8.75 19.98 -10.51
C PRO A 6 -7.41 19.56 -11.16
N LYS A 7 -6.75 20.49 -11.86
CA LYS A 7 -5.44 20.25 -12.48
C LYS A 7 -4.34 20.02 -11.45
N GLU A 8 -4.29 20.78 -10.36
CA GLU A 8 -3.31 20.60 -9.29
C GLU A 8 -3.51 19.27 -8.57
N LEU A 9 -4.77 18.90 -8.32
CA LEU A 9 -5.12 17.58 -7.77
C LEU A 9 -4.66 16.47 -8.70
N PHE A 10 -4.97 16.57 -10.00
CA PHE A 10 -4.52 15.58 -10.98
C PHE A 10 -3.00 15.40 -10.96
N ILE A 11 -2.23 16.48 -11.03
CA ILE A 11 -0.76 16.42 -11.06
C ILE A 11 -0.20 15.84 -9.76
N GLY A 12 -0.70 16.26 -8.60
CA GLY A 12 -0.21 15.75 -7.32
C GLY A 12 -0.53 14.27 -7.13
N PHE A 13 -1.75 13.83 -7.47
CA PHE A 13 -2.12 12.42 -7.43
C PHE A 13 -1.41 11.57 -8.48
N SER A 14 -1.08 12.12 -9.66
CA SER A 14 -0.22 11.44 -10.65
C SER A 14 1.18 11.17 -10.13
N LYS A 15 1.80 12.12 -9.40
CA LYS A 15 3.10 11.90 -8.74
C LYS A 15 3.01 10.77 -7.73
N ILE A 16 1.95 10.74 -6.93
CA ILE A 16 1.69 9.68 -5.94
C ILE A 16 1.54 8.33 -6.63
N GLY A 17 0.73 8.24 -7.69
CA GLY A 17 0.48 7.02 -8.44
C GLY A 17 1.75 6.44 -9.07
N MET A 18 2.56 7.29 -9.72
CA MET A 18 3.82 6.87 -10.32
C MET A 18 4.90 6.45 -9.32
N SER A 19 4.80 6.92 -8.07
CA SER A 19 5.81 6.66 -7.04
C SER A 19 5.51 5.43 -6.17
N GLY A 20 4.55 4.58 -6.54
CA GLY A 20 4.02 3.49 -5.71
C GLY A 20 4.98 2.37 -5.24
N PHE A 21 6.29 2.48 -5.53
CA PHE A 21 7.29 1.50 -5.10
C PHE A 21 7.41 1.47 -3.57
N GLY A 22 7.22 0.28 -2.98
CA GLY A 22 7.27 0.07 -1.52
C GLY A 22 6.01 0.49 -0.77
N GLY A 23 4.94 0.82 -1.50
CA GLY A 23 3.65 1.24 -0.95
C GLY A 23 3.34 2.70 -1.27
N VAL A 24 2.07 2.97 -1.56
CA VAL A 24 1.61 4.29 -2.02
C VAL A 24 1.34 5.26 -0.84
N LEU A 25 1.06 4.73 0.36
CA LEU A 25 0.70 5.53 1.53
C LEU A 25 1.81 6.51 2.00
N PRO A 26 3.10 6.11 2.10
CA PRO A 26 4.17 7.04 2.46
C PRO A 26 4.29 8.20 1.46
N TRP A 27 4.13 7.91 0.17
CA TRP A 27 4.13 8.92 -0.89
C TRP A 27 2.91 9.84 -0.80
N ALA A 28 1.73 9.29 -0.56
CA ALA A 28 0.53 10.08 -0.36
C ALA A 28 0.69 11.04 0.82
N ARG A 29 1.20 10.57 1.96
CA ARG A 29 1.48 11.42 3.13
C ARG A 29 2.51 12.50 2.80
N ARG A 30 3.63 12.14 2.19
CA ARG A 30 4.70 13.08 1.83
C ARG A 30 4.19 14.16 0.88
N THR A 31 3.46 13.79 -0.16
CA THR A 31 2.95 14.76 -1.14
C THR A 31 1.87 15.64 -0.53
N ILE A 32 0.88 15.07 0.16
CA ILE A 32 -0.29 15.81 0.66
C ILE A 32 0.06 16.68 1.88
N VAL A 33 0.92 16.18 2.78
CA VAL A 33 1.23 16.86 4.06
C VAL A 33 2.52 17.67 3.98
N GLU A 34 3.60 17.12 3.42
CA GLU A 34 4.93 17.74 3.50
C GLU A 34 5.22 18.66 2.30
N GLN A 35 4.96 18.19 1.08
CA GLN A 35 5.30 18.92 -0.15
C GLN A 35 4.26 19.97 -0.50
N GLU A 36 3.02 19.54 -0.75
CA GLU A 36 1.95 20.40 -1.25
C GLU A 36 1.19 21.09 -0.10
N LYS A 37 1.32 20.55 1.13
CA LYS A 37 0.72 21.10 2.36
C LYS A 37 -0.78 21.35 2.21
N TRP A 38 -1.49 20.44 1.55
CA TRP A 38 -2.94 20.50 1.40
C TRP A 38 -3.65 20.19 2.71
N LEU A 39 -3.13 19.22 3.48
CA LEU A 39 -3.65 18.83 4.78
C LEU A 39 -2.55 18.89 5.83
N THR A 40 -2.94 19.18 7.06
CA THR A 40 -2.10 18.92 8.24
C THR A 40 -1.93 17.42 8.49
N ALA A 41 -0.97 17.05 9.33
CA ALA A 41 -0.76 15.66 9.70
C ALA A 41 -1.98 15.09 10.44
N GLU A 42 -2.64 15.86 11.31
CA GLU A 42 -3.85 15.41 12.00
C GLU A 42 -5.02 15.19 11.03
N GLU A 43 -5.24 16.13 10.09
CA GLU A 43 -6.32 16.00 9.11
C GLU A 43 -6.11 14.82 8.17
N PHE A 44 -4.86 14.58 7.74
CA PHE A 44 -4.52 13.42 6.91
C PHE A 44 -4.84 12.12 7.66
N SER A 45 -4.42 12.01 8.93
CA SER A 45 -4.69 10.83 9.74
C SER A 45 -6.18 10.61 10.00
N ALA A 46 -6.94 11.66 10.28
CA ALA A 46 -8.38 11.58 10.46
C ALA A 46 -9.09 11.11 9.18
N MET A 47 -8.71 11.67 8.02
CA MET A 47 -9.30 11.31 6.73
C MET A 47 -8.92 9.88 6.31
N LEU A 48 -7.66 9.48 6.54
CA LEU A 48 -7.20 8.12 6.30
C LEU A 48 -7.98 7.11 7.17
N GLY A 49 -8.25 7.45 8.44
CA GLY A 49 -9.05 6.61 9.33
C GLY A 49 -10.45 6.35 8.77
N ILE A 50 -11.10 7.37 8.22
CA ILE A 50 -12.40 7.21 7.54
C ILE A 50 -12.26 6.32 6.31
N CYS A 51 -11.22 6.56 5.49
CA CYS A 51 -10.99 5.80 4.25
C CYS A 51 -10.71 4.31 4.48
N GLN A 52 -10.19 3.94 5.67
CA GLN A 52 -9.95 2.55 6.07
C GLN A 52 -11.21 1.79 6.49
N ILE A 53 -12.29 2.50 6.84
CA ILE A 53 -13.58 1.90 7.18
C ILE A 53 -14.39 1.62 5.91
N VAL A 54 -14.23 2.48 4.88
CA VAL A 54 -14.93 2.35 3.60
C VAL A 54 -14.33 1.19 2.80
N PRO A 55 -15.15 0.29 2.20
CA PRO A 55 -14.63 -0.77 1.36
C PRO A 55 -13.87 -0.19 0.15
N GLY A 56 -12.75 -0.83 -0.21
CA GLY A 56 -11.98 -0.49 -1.40
C GLY A 56 -10.54 -0.08 -1.11
N PRO A 57 -9.80 0.39 -2.13
CA PRO A 57 -8.40 0.77 -1.98
C PRO A 57 -8.27 2.08 -1.20
N ASN A 58 -7.65 2.01 -0.01
CA ASN A 58 -7.53 3.15 0.92
C ASN A 58 -7.02 4.46 0.27
N ILE A 59 -6.05 4.37 -0.65
CA ILE A 59 -5.47 5.56 -1.29
C ILE A 59 -6.38 6.14 -2.37
N VAL A 60 -7.18 5.30 -3.04
CA VAL A 60 -8.19 5.78 -3.98
C VAL A 60 -9.31 6.49 -3.22
N ASN A 61 -9.78 5.90 -2.12
CA ASN A 61 -10.76 6.52 -1.22
C ASN A 61 -10.25 7.86 -0.68
N LEU A 62 -8.98 7.90 -0.26
CA LEU A 62 -8.34 9.14 0.16
C LEU A 62 -8.30 10.18 -0.96
N GLY A 63 -8.00 9.76 -2.20
CA GLY A 63 -8.06 10.63 -3.37
C GLY A 63 -9.44 11.24 -3.61
N VAL A 64 -10.50 10.43 -3.47
CA VAL A 64 -11.89 10.91 -3.56
C VAL A 64 -12.20 11.92 -2.46
N CYS A 65 -11.88 11.61 -1.21
CA CYS A 65 -12.14 12.50 -0.07
C CYS A 65 -11.38 13.82 -0.18
N VAL A 66 -10.09 13.78 -0.50
CA VAL A 66 -9.24 14.97 -0.70
C VAL A 66 -9.74 15.77 -1.91
N GLY A 67 -9.95 15.11 -3.05
CA GLY A 67 -10.40 15.79 -4.26
C GLY A 67 -11.77 16.44 -4.11
N SER A 68 -12.72 15.76 -3.46
CA SER A 68 -14.04 16.27 -3.14
C SER A 68 -13.99 17.49 -2.21
N ARG A 69 -13.11 17.45 -1.20
CA ARG A 69 -12.94 18.54 -0.22
C ARG A 69 -12.44 19.84 -0.87
N PHE A 70 -11.56 19.76 -1.87
CA PHE A 70 -10.92 20.95 -2.44
C PHE A 70 -11.57 21.49 -3.71
N ALA A 71 -12.14 20.63 -4.55
CA ALA A 71 -12.74 21.02 -5.83
C ALA A 71 -14.04 20.27 -6.16
N GLY A 72 -14.74 19.74 -5.15
CA GLY A 72 -16.02 19.06 -5.31
C GLY A 72 -15.94 17.81 -6.18
N VAL A 73 -17.04 17.47 -6.86
CA VAL A 73 -17.12 16.30 -7.75
C VAL A 73 -16.01 16.29 -8.83
N PRO A 74 -15.72 17.41 -9.53
CA PRO A 74 -14.62 17.46 -10.50
C PRO A 74 -13.25 17.16 -9.88
N GLY A 75 -13.01 17.63 -8.65
CA GLY A 75 -11.78 17.34 -7.91
C GLY A 75 -11.61 15.88 -7.57
N ALA A 76 -12.69 15.20 -7.19
CA ALA A 76 -12.67 13.77 -6.90
C ALA A 76 -12.27 12.94 -8.14
N PHE A 77 -12.88 13.24 -9.30
CA PHE A 77 -12.50 12.59 -10.56
C PHE A 77 -11.06 12.88 -10.95
N ALA A 78 -10.62 14.14 -10.82
CA ALA A 78 -9.25 14.52 -11.17
C ALA A 78 -8.20 13.81 -10.29
N ALA A 79 -8.46 13.69 -8.99
CA ALA A 79 -7.57 12.98 -8.07
C ALA A 79 -7.48 11.47 -8.40
N VAL A 80 -8.61 10.81 -8.65
CA VAL A 80 -8.64 9.38 -8.98
C VAL A 80 -7.99 9.11 -10.34
N LEU A 81 -8.31 9.92 -11.35
CA LEU A 81 -7.71 9.80 -12.67
C LEU A 81 -6.21 10.06 -12.64
N GLY A 82 -5.76 11.09 -11.91
CA GLY A 82 -4.34 11.34 -11.73
C GLY A 82 -3.63 10.13 -11.09
N LEU A 83 -4.21 9.59 -10.02
CA LEU A 83 -3.65 8.44 -9.32
C LEU A 83 -3.53 7.17 -10.19
N MET A 84 -4.52 6.91 -11.05
CA MET A 84 -4.64 5.64 -11.78
C MET A 84 -4.08 5.70 -13.21
N LEU A 85 -4.26 6.80 -13.94
CA LEU A 85 -3.94 6.86 -15.37
C LEU A 85 -2.47 6.58 -15.65
N GLY A 86 -1.55 7.15 -14.86
CA GLY A 86 -0.10 6.95 -15.05
C GLY A 86 0.30 5.48 -14.94
N PRO A 87 0.05 4.82 -13.77
CA PRO A 87 0.35 3.40 -13.58
C PRO A 87 -0.35 2.48 -14.58
N VAL A 88 -1.63 2.73 -14.89
CA VAL A 88 -2.39 1.90 -15.84
C VAL A 88 -1.84 2.04 -17.26
N ALA A 89 -1.56 3.27 -17.72
CA ALA A 89 -0.97 3.50 -19.04
C ALA A 89 0.41 2.84 -19.16
N LEU A 90 1.25 2.97 -18.12
CA LEU A 90 2.55 2.31 -18.09
C LEU A 90 2.42 0.78 -18.19
N LEU A 91 1.48 0.20 -17.44
CA LEU A 91 1.23 -1.24 -17.46
C LEU A 91 0.73 -1.72 -18.83
N LEU A 92 -0.17 -0.97 -19.48
CA LEU A 92 -0.65 -1.29 -20.83
C LEU A 92 0.48 -1.22 -21.86
N VAL A 93 1.35 -0.20 -21.79
CA VAL A 93 2.53 -0.10 -22.68
C VAL A 93 3.44 -1.32 -22.50
N ILE A 94 3.73 -1.70 -21.25
CA ILE A 94 4.55 -2.89 -20.96
C ILE A 94 3.86 -4.16 -21.49
N ALA A 95 2.54 -4.29 -21.36
CA ALA A 95 1.79 -5.45 -21.84
C ALA A 95 1.86 -5.59 -23.37
N VAL A 96 1.67 -4.49 -24.11
CA VAL A 96 1.77 -4.49 -25.58
C VAL A 96 3.20 -4.82 -26.03
N LEU A 97 4.21 -4.23 -25.38
CA LEU A 97 5.61 -4.56 -25.65
C LEU A 97 5.92 -6.02 -25.35
N TYR A 98 5.34 -6.57 -24.29
CA TYR A 98 5.51 -7.98 -23.96
C TYR A 98 4.96 -8.90 -25.05
N GLU A 99 3.76 -8.64 -25.59
CA GLU A 99 3.23 -9.45 -26.69
C GLU A 99 4.17 -9.46 -27.91
N HIS A 100 4.74 -8.31 -28.26
CA HIS A 100 5.58 -8.17 -29.45
C HIS A 100 7.00 -8.73 -29.28
N TYR A 101 7.55 -8.75 -28.06
CA TYR A 101 8.96 -9.12 -27.83
C TYR A 101 9.14 -10.32 -26.89
N SER A 102 8.06 -11.00 -26.49
CA SER A 102 8.10 -12.15 -25.56
C SER A 102 8.96 -13.32 -26.02
N TYR A 103 9.21 -13.45 -27.34
CA TYR A 103 10.08 -14.50 -27.90
C TYR A 103 11.57 -14.26 -27.64
N MET A 104 11.98 -13.04 -27.31
CA MET A 104 13.38 -12.72 -27.01
C MET A 104 13.74 -13.18 -25.59
N SER A 105 14.77 -14.02 -25.47
CA SER A 105 15.29 -14.51 -24.19
C SER A 105 15.70 -13.38 -23.23
N ILE A 106 16.16 -12.25 -23.77
CA ILE A 106 16.51 -11.04 -23.01
C ILE A 106 15.28 -10.48 -22.27
N VAL A 107 14.12 -10.37 -22.94
CA VAL A 107 12.90 -9.81 -22.33
C VAL A 107 12.39 -10.71 -21.21
N GLN A 108 12.42 -12.03 -21.42
CA GLN A 108 12.09 -12.99 -20.37
C GLN A 108 13.05 -12.89 -19.17
N GLY A 109 14.35 -12.70 -19.43
CA GLY A 109 15.36 -12.48 -18.41
C GLY A 109 15.10 -11.19 -17.60
N MET A 110 14.78 -10.09 -18.28
CA MET A 110 14.43 -8.82 -17.63
C MET A 110 13.20 -8.96 -16.73
N LEU A 111 12.14 -9.61 -17.21
CA LEU A 111 10.92 -9.83 -16.42
C LEU A 111 11.19 -10.68 -15.18
N ARG A 112 11.98 -11.76 -15.31
CA ARG A 112 12.44 -12.54 -14.15
C ARG A 112 13.20 -11.68 -13.15
N GLY A 113 14.06 -10.78 -13.63
CA GLY A 113 14.76 -9.80 -12.79
C GLY A 113 13.79 -8.88 -12.04
N VAL A 114 12.81 -8.30 -12.73
CA VAL A 114 11.78 -7.45 -12.13
C VAL A 114 10.95 -8.23 -11.09
N SER A 115 10.56 -9.48 -11.39
CA SER A 115 9.88 -10.35 -10.44
C SER A 115 10.73 -10.64 -9.20
N ALA A 116 12.02 -10.91 -9.37
CA ALA A 116 12.95 -11.13 -8.27
C ALA A 116 13.10 -9.88 -7.38
N VAL A 117 13.15 -8.68 -7.98
CA VAL A 117 13.13 -7.40 -7.24
C VAL A 117 11.84 -7.26 -6.44
N GLY A 118 10.68 -7.58 -7.04
CA GLY A 118 9.39 -7.56 -6.35
C GLY A 118 9.38 -8.49 -5.12
N VAL A 119 9.83 -9.73 -5.28
CA VAL A 119 9.97 -10.69 -4.16
C VAL A 119 10.91 -10.15 -3.09
N GLY A 120 12.06 -9.60 -3.48
CA GLY A 120 13.03 -9.00 -2.55
C GLY A 120 12.45 -7.82 -1.78
N LEU A 121 11.65 -6.96 -2.40
CA LEU A 121 11.00 -5.82 -1.76
C LEU A 121 9.96 -6.26 -0.72
N ILE A 122 9.12 -7.25 -1.08
CA ILE A 122 8.13 -7.83 -0.17
C ILE A 122 8.82 -8.52 1.01
N ALA A 123 9.83 -9.34 0.72
CA ALA A 123 10.62 -10.03 1.73
C ALA A 123 11.30 -9.03 2.68
N SER A 124 11.96 -7.99 2.15
CA SER A 124 12.61 -6.94 2.93
C SER A 124 11.63 -6.24 3.87
N THR A 125 10.42 -5.91 3.37
CA THR A 125 9.36 -5.31 4.18
C THR A 125 8.91 -6.26 5.30
N GLY A 126 8.69 -7.54 4.98
CA GLY A 126 8.36 -8.58 5.95
C GLY A 126 9.44 -8.75 7.01
N PHE A 127 10.71 -8.80 6.61
CA PHE A 127 11.85 -8.89 7.54
C PHE A 127 11.96 -7.66 8.44
N LYS A 128 11.70 -6.47 7.92
CA LYS A 128 11.70 -5.23 8.72
C LYS A 128 10.61 -5.25 9.78
N MET A 129 9.41 -5.73 9.45
CA MET A 129 8.32 -5.92 10.40
C MET A 129 8.67 -6.99 11.44
N LEU A 130 9.19 -8.14 10.99
CA LEU A 130 9.59 -9.25 11.84
C LEU A 130 10.65 -8.85 12.87
N ARG A 131 11.69 -8.11 12.47
CA ARG A 131 12.77 -7.65 13.39
C ARG A 131 12.24 -6.86 14.58
N THR A 132 11.17 -6.09 14.41
CA THR A 132 10.54 -5.32 15.49
C THR A 132 9.86 -6.24 16.50
N GLU A 133 9.32 -7.36 16.02
CA GLU A 133 8.60 -8.34 16.83
C GLU A 133 9.52 -9.37 17.51
N LEU A 134 10.67 -9.70 16.91
CA LEU A 134 11.67 -10.59 17.54
C LEU A 134 12.20 -10.07 18.88
N LYS A 135 12.10 -8.76 19.14
CA LYS A 135 12.52 -8.14 20.41
C LYS A 135 11.60 -8.50 21.58
N TYR A 136 10.43 -9.08 21.33
CA TYR A 136 9.46 -9.47 22.36
C TYR A 136 9.33 -11.00 22.40
N PRO A 137 9.95 -11.70 23.38
CA PRO A 137 10.00 -13.16 23.44
C PRO A 137 8.64 -13.87 23.32
N PRO A 138 7.54 -13.35 23.93
CA PRO A 138 6.22 -13.97 23.77
C PRO A 138 5.70 -13.95 22.33
N MET A 139 6.11 -12.99 21.50
CA MET A 139 5.68 -12.92 20.10
C MET A 139 6.28 -14.04 19.25
N LEU A 140 7.43 -14.60 19.66
CA LEU A 140 8.05 -15.74 18.98
C LEU A 140 7.14 -16.97 19.01
N ALA A 141 6.40 -17.18 20.09
CA ALA A 141 5.44 -18.30 20.19
C ALA A 141 4.33 -18.20 19.12
N VAL A 142 3.86 -16.98 18.83
CA VAL A 142 2.87 -16.73 17.78
C VAL A 142 3.45 -17.03 16.40
N ILE A 143 4.69 -16.60 16.15
CA ILE A 143 5.39 -16.87 14.88
C ILE A 143 5.55 -18.38 14.66
N PHE A 144 5.99 -19.12 15.69
CA PHE A 144 6.12 -20.58 15.62
C PHE A 144 4.77 -21.26 15.38
N LEU A 145 3.71 -20.83 16.07
CA LEU A 145 2.37 -21.39 15.89
C LEU A 145 1.85 -21.18 14.46
N VAL A 146 2.04 -19.98 13.90
CA VAL A 146 1.68 -19.67 12.52
C VAL A 146 2.47 -20.53 11.54
N LEU A 147 3.78 -20.70 11.75
CA LEU A 147 4.62 -21.53 10.88
C LEU A 147 4.20 -23.01 10.92
N ILE A 148 3.91 -23.55 12.10
CA ILE A 148 3.46 -24.94 12.26
C ILE A 148 2.09 -25.13 11.59
N ALA A 149 1.14 -24.23 11.84
CA ALA A 149 -0.19 -24.28 11.24
C ALA A 149 -0.15 -24.18 9.71
N ALA A 150 0.73 -23.34 9.16
CA ALA A 150 0.84 -23.14 7.71
C ALA A 150 1.62 -24.28 7.01
N ILE A 151 2.75 -24.73 7.59
CA ILE A 151 3.66 -25.69 6.94
C ILE A 151 3.22 -27.14 7.19
N TYR A 152 2.82 -27.48 8.41
CA TYR A 152 2.52 -28.87 8.78
C TYR A 152 1.05 -29.23 8.52
N PHE A 153 0.12 -28.33 8.84
CA PHE A 153 -1.31 -28.60 8.68
C PHE A 153 -1.89 -28.10 7.34
N HIS A 154 -1.09 -27.39 6.52
CA HIS A 154 -1.52 -26.78 5.26
C HIS A 154 -2.85 -26.02 5.36
N LEU A 155 -3.10 -25.41 6.52
CA LEU A 155 -4.35 -24.70 6.78
C LEU A 155 -4.43 -23.48 5.87
N GLY A 156 -5.60 -23.28 5.25
CA GLY A 156 -5.86 -22.07 4.49
C GLY A 156 -5.63 -20.82 5.34
N LEU A 157 -5.19 -19.73 4.70
CA LEU A 157 -4.80 -18.48 5.38
C LEU A 157 -5.87 -17.99 6.37
N GLY A 158 -7.16 -18.15 6.04
CA GLY A 158 -8.27 -17.79 6.93
C GLY A 158 -8.23 -18.51 8.28
N TRP A 159 -7.96 -19.81 8.31
CA TRP A 159 -7.89 -20.60 9.55
C TRP A 159 -6.67 -20.25 10.39
N VAL A 160 -5.51 -20.06 9.74
CA VAL A 160 -4.27 -19.65 10.42
C VAL A 160 -4.47 -18.28 11.09
N VAL A 161 -5.11 -17.33 10.39
CA VAL A 161 -5.42 -16.01 10.94
C VAL A 161 -6.41 -16.13 12.10
N LEU A 162 -7.47 -16.94 11.98
CA LEU A 162 -8.45 -17.12 13.07
C LEU A 162 -7.84 -17.70 14.36
N LEU A 163 -6.90 -18.65 14.23
CA LEU A 163 -6.26 -19.29 15.38
C LEU A 163 -5.17 -18.41 16.00
N ALA A 164 -4.36 -17.74 15.16
CA ALA A 164 -3.22 -16.96 15.64
C ALA A 164 -3.59 -15.55 16.09
N SER A 165 -4.61 -14.92 15.50
CA SER A 165 -4.97 -13.51 15.79
C SER A 165 -5.37 -13.26 17.24
N PRO A 166 -6.19 -14.10 17.91
CA PRO A 166 -6.56 -13.87 19.31
C PRO A 166 -5.33 -13.87 20.24
N LEU A 167 -4.42 -14.83 20.05
CA LEU A 167 -3.15 -14.93 20.78
C LEU A 167 -2.24 -13.74 20.50
N ALA A 168 -2.13 -13.34 19.22
CA ALA A 168 -1.35 -12.18 18.82
C ALA A 168 -1.86 -10.87 19.45
N ILE A 169 -3.18 -10.65 19.43
CA ILE A 169 -3.82 -9.45 19.99
C ILE A 169 -3.59 -9.37 21.50
N LEU A 170 -3.79 -10.48 22.23
CA LEU A 170 -3.58 -10.54 23.67
C LEU A 170 -2.13 -10.23 24.06
N LEU A 171 -1.16 -10.76 23.33
CA LEU A 171 0.26 -10.52 23.59
C LEU A 171 0.69 -9.11 23.17
N ALA A 172 0.14 -8.57 22.08
CA ALA A 172 0.38 -7.20 21.67
C ALA A 172 -0.18 -6.17 22.67
N TRP A 173 -1.37 -6.42 23.22
CA TRP A 173 -1.93 -5.59 24.29
C TRP A 173 -1.05 -5.56 25.55
N LYS A 174 -0.49 -6.72 25.93
CA LYS A 174 0.48 -6.80 27.04
C LYS A 174 1.79 -6.07 26.74
N LYS A 175 2.23 -6.07 25.48
CA LYS A 175 3.42 -5.35 25.01
C LYS A 175 3.25 -3.82 25.10
N VAL A 176 2.07 -3.29 24.78
CA VAL A 176 1.78 -1.84 24.81
C VAL A 176 1.58 -1.29 26.23
N LYS A 177 1.11 -2.12 27.18
CA LYS A 177 0.92 -1.71 28.58
C LYS A 177 2.21 -1.69 29.42
N LYS A 178 3.34 -2.13 28.87
CA LYS A 178 4.61 -2.27 29.56
C LYS A 178 5.59 -1.21 29.07
#